data_AF-A0A6S6S8I1-F1
#
_entry.id   AF-A0A6S6S8I1-F1
#
_cell.length_a   1.000
_cell.length_b   1.000
_cell.length_c   1.000
_cell.angle_alpha   90.00
_cell.angle_beta   90.00
_cell.angle_gamma   90.00
#
_symmetry.space_group_name_H-M   'P 1'
#
loop_
_entity.id
_entity.type
_entity.pdbx_description
1 polymer ?
#
loop_
_entity_poly.entity_id
_entity_poly.type
_entity_poly.pdbx_seq_one_letter_code
_entity_poly.pdbx_strand_id
1 'polypeptide(L)'
;MFIELKVYKRFFRECISKEKDSYLIDYTRAYQILIDMGVDIPLTYVEYKKFNKFLDVNEWQPTINALPLLKEIHFKLFNFYVFDTLNRGFRSLSHGEKHAIAHFINIYEKVYFSKKQNFIIILDEVDISLHPVWQKKYISKLTFLFSNINKSLHIILTSHSPFLLSDIPKQNIIFLDKDEKGNCKVVDGLKEKKQTFGANIHTLLSDSFFMEDGLMGEFAKGKIDGVIKLLNKDKLNEEEIKHCEQIISIIGEPIVKNQLQRMLDSKRLKKVDEIDAIKKSMEAMQKRLDELEK
;
A
#
# COMPACT_ATOMS: atom_id res chain seq x y z
N MET A 1 -6.19 7.29 23.42
CA MET A 1 -5.09 7.10 22.45
C MET A 1 -4.02 8.18 22.59
N PHE A 2 -3.49 8.42 23.81
CA PHE A 2 -2.35 9.33 24.07
C PHE A 2 -1.51 8.87 25.29
N ILE A 3 -1.84 7.71 25.87
CA ILE A 3 -1.28 7.23 27.15
C ILE A 3 -0.07 6.31 26.93
N GLU A 4 0.10 5.70 25.75
CA GLU A 4 1.20 4.75 25.50
C GLU A 4 2.56 5.41 25.21
N LEU A 5 2.61 6.59 24.59
CA LEU A 5 3.87 7.27 24.26
C LEU A 5 4.72 7.67 25.49
N LYS A 6 4.10 7.89 26.66
CA LYS A 6 4.81 8.24 27.91
C LYS A 6 5.48 7.02 28.55
N VAL A 7 4.89 5.83 28.43
CA VAL A 7 5.43 4.59 28.99
C VAL A 7 6.68 4.18 28.23
N TYR A 8 6.65 4.22 26.90
CA TYR A 8 7.82 3.94 26.06
C TYR A 8 8.96 4.95 26.30
N LYS A 9 8.69 6.26 26.36
CA LYS A 9 9.73 7.27 26.67
C LYS A 9 10.43 7.07 28.01
N ARG A 10 9.69 6.61 29.04
CA ARG A 10 10.25 6.34 30.37
C ARG A 10 11.10 5.07 30.36
N PHE A 11 10.61 4.00 29.73
CA PHE A 11 11.33 2.75 29.56
C PHE A 11 12.67 2.94 28.82
N PHE A 12 12.66 3.68 27.70
CA PHE A 12 13.88 3.99 26.96
C PHE A 12 14.89 4.83 27.78
N ARG A 13 14.43 5.79 28.60
CA ARG A 13 15.32 6.54 29.50
C ARG A 13 15.94 5.67 30.58
N GLU A 14 15.18 4.72 31.15
CA GLU A 14 15.68 3.82 32.18
C GLU A 14 16.73 2.85 31.62
N CYS A 15 16.57 2.32 30.41
CA CYS A 15 17.59 1.52 29.71
C CYS A 15 18.88 2.31 29.44
N ILE A 16 18.78 3.55 28.95
CA ILE A 16 19.95 4.42 28.69
C ILE A 16 20.70 4.77 29.99
N SER A 17 19.98 4.86 31.12
CA SER A 17 20.57 5.22 32.41
C SER A 17 21.35 4.10 33.11
N LYS A 18 21.12 2.83 32.73
CA LYS A 18 21.63 1.67 33.48
C LYS A 18 22.84 0.96 32.86
N GLU A 19 23.18 1.20 31.60
CA GLU A 19 24.32 0.54 30.94
C GLU A 19 25.25 1.56 30.29
N LYS A 20 26.51 1.59 30.76
CA LYS A 20 27.63 2.36 30.20
C LYS A 20 28.35 1.63 29.05
N ASP A 21 27.82 0.49 28.60
CA ASP A 21 28.44 -0.33 27.56
C ASP A 21 27.93 0.08 26.17
N SER A 22 28.86 0.57 25.34
CA SER A 22 28.59 1.28 24.09
C SER A 22 28.01 0.45 22.94
N TYR A 23 27.53 -0.77 23.19
CA TYR A 23 27.01 -1.68 22.16
C TYR A 23 25.47 -1.78 22.16
N LEU A 24 24.79 -1.36 23.23
CA LEU A 24 23.32 -1.22 23.26
C LEU A 24 22.83 0.07 22.55
N ILE A 25 23.73 0.76 21.83
CA ILE A 25 23.49 2.08 21.25
C ILE A 25 22.56 2.00 20.01
N ASP A 26 21.37 2.53 20.22
CA ASP A 26 20.56 3.39 19.32
C ASP A 26 19.76 2.75 18.17
N TYR A 27 19.27 1.52 18.34
CA TYR A 27 18.14 1.03 17.52
C TYR A 27 16.79 1.71 17.87
N THR A 28 16.75 2.54 18.92
CA THR A 28 15.57 3.26 19.41
C THR A 28 14.83 4.00 18.29
N ARG A 29 15.55 4.55 17.31
CA ARG A 29 14.95 5.26 16.17
C ARG A 29 14.30 4.34 15.17
N ALA A 30 14.98 3.25 14.79
CA ALA A 30 14.41 2.23 13.91
C ALA A 30 13.15 1.63 14.57
N TYR A 31 13.20 1.35 15.87
CA TYR A 31 12.03 0.88 16.61
C TYR A 31 10.93 1.94 16.73
N GLN A 32 11.26 3.21 16.96
CA GLN A 32 10.25 4.28 17.00
C GLN A 32 9.54 4.43 15.64
N ILE A 33 10.27 4.31 14.53
CA ILE A 33 9.67 4.33 13.19
C ILE A 33 8.64 3.23 13.04
N LEU A 34 9.02 2.01 13.42
CA LEU A 34 8.17 0.84 13.33
C LEU A 34 6.93 0.97 14.23
N ILE A 35 7.07 1.50 15.46
CA ILE A 35 5.94 1.81 16.35
C ILE A 35 5.02 2.87 15.71
N ASP A 36 5.58 3.93 15.13
CA ASP A 36 4.79 5.00 14.49
C ASP A 36 4.10 4.53 13.20
N MET A 37 4.63 3.48 12.57
CA MET A 37 3.98 2.77 11.48
C MET A 37 2.85 1.88 12.01
N GLY A 38 2.77 1.61 13.31
CA GLY A 38 1.80 0.70 13.90
C GLY A 38 2.20 -0.77 13.69
N VAL A 39 3.49 -1.02 13.48
CA VAL A 39 4.05 -2.36 13.56
C VAL A 39 4.12 -2.71 15.04
N ASP A 40 3.45 -3.79 15.43
CA ASP A 40 3.53 -4.29 16.80
C ASP A 40 4.91 -4.90 17.02
N ILE A 41 5.78 -4.11 17.64
CA ILE A 41 7.15 -4.54 17.84
C ILE A 41 7.23 -5.37 19.11
N PRO A 42 7.89 -6.52 19.03
CA PRO A 42 8.42 -7.20 20.18
C PRO A 42 9.43 -6.37 20.98
N LEU A 43 8.95 -5.72 22.05
CA LEU A 43 9.76 -5.08 23.09
C LEU A 43 9.80 -5.97 24.34
N THR A 44 10.05 -7.26 24.21
CA THR A 44 10.42 -8.08 25.35
C THR A 44 11.89 -7.86 25.68
N TYR A 45 12.13 -7.35 26.89
CA TYR A 45 13.40 -7.40 27.60
C TYR A 45 14.10 -8.74 27.35
N VAL A 46 15.21 -8.73 26.61
CA VAL A 46 16.11 -9.88 26.57
C VAL A 46 16.77 -9.90 27.95
N GLU A 47 16.21 -10.70 28.85
CA GLU A 47 16.86 -10.98 30.10
C GLU A 47 18.15 -11.76 29.76
N TYR A 48 19.28 -11.05 29.71
CA TYR A 48 20.63 -11.56 29.43
C TYR A 48 21.12 -12.61 30.46
N LYS A 49 20.23 -13.15 31.31
CA LYS A 49 20.56 -14.07 32.40
C LYS A 49 20.74 -15.53 32.01
N LYS A 50 20.48 -15.94 30.76
CA LYS A 50 20.64 -17.35 30.35
C LYS A 50 21.87 -17.67 29.50
N PHE A 51 22.74 -16.70 29.23
CA PHE A 51 23.99 -16.93 28.48
C PHE A 51 25.26 -17.01 29.35
N ASN A 52 25.16 -16.81 30.67
CA ASN A 52 26.30 -16.88 31.60
C ASN A 52 26.74 -18.30 32.00
N LYS A 53 26.38 -19.34 31.24
CA LYS A 53 26.88 -20.70 31.52
C LYS A 53 27.98 -21.19 30.57
N PHE A 54 28.37 -20.41 29.56
CA PHE A 54 29.37 -20.86 28.59
C PHE A 54 30.47 -19.86 28.21
N LEU A 55 30.43 -18.61 28.67
CA LEU A 55 31.50 -17.66 28.39
C LEU A 55 31.83 -16.89 29.67
N ASP A 56 32.97 -17.22 30.27
CA ASP A 56 33.57 -16.45 31.35
C ASP A 56 34.11 -15.14 30.74
N VAL A 57 33.39 -14.05 30.94
CA VAL A 57 33.59 -12.76 30.23
C VAL A 57 34.79 -11.97 30.80
N ASN A 58 35.45 -12.48 31.84
CA ASN A 58 36.55 -11.76 32.50
C ASN A 58 37.89 -11.83 31.74
N GLU A 59 38.00 -12.64 30.67
CA GLU A 59 39.22 -12.76 29.87
C GLU A 59 39.07 -12.35 28.39
N TRP A 60 37.93 -11.78 27.98
CA TRP A 60 37.67 -11.52 26.57
C TRP A 60 38.20 -10.16 26.11
N GLN A 61 39.43 -10.13 25.57
CA GLN A 61 39.92 -9.00 24.78
C GLN A 61 39.33 -9.06 23.36
N PRO A 62 38.56 -8.06 22.90
CA PRO A 62 37.87 -8.13 21.62
C PRO A 62 38.88 -7.98 20.48
N THR A 63 39.33 -9.11 19.94
CA THR A 63 40.00 -9.16 18.64
C THR A 63 38.96 -9.20 17.51
N ILE A 64 39.35 -8.68 16.34
CA ILE A 64 38.56 -8.35 15.13
C ILE A 64 37.67 -9.49 14.57
N ASN A 65 37.69 -10.68 15.17
CA ASN A 65 36.94 -11.88 14.76
C ASN A 65 35.53 -12.03 15.37
N ALA A 66 34.97 -11.01 16.03
CA ALA A 66 33.60 -11.07 16.57
C ALA A 66 32.49 -10.79 15.53
N LEU A 67 32.84 -10.25 14.36
CA LEU A 67 31.87 -9.86 13.32
C LEU A 67 31.12 -11.04 12.67
N PRO A 68 31.76 -12.21 12.41
CA PRO A 68 31.06 -13.40 11.95
C PRO A 68 30.07 -13.94 12.98
N LEU A 69 30.41 -13.88 14.27
CA LEU A 69 29.55 -14.32 15.37
C LEU A 69 28.34 -13.39 15.56
N LEU A 70 28.54 -12.07 15.44
CA LEU A 70 27.44 -11.09 15.40
C LEU A 70 26.51 -11.29 14.20
N LYS A 71 27.05 -11.65 13.03
CA LYS A 71 26.24 -12.03 11.85
C LYS A 71 25.49 -13.34 12.07
N GLU A 72 26.09 -14.32 12.73
CA GLU A 72 25.45 -15.60 13.06
C GLU A 72 24.36 -15.43 14.12
N ILE A 73 24.59 -14.55 15.10
CA ILE A 73 23.61 -14.10 16.09
C ILE A 73 22.47 -13.33 15.40
N HIS A 74 22.76 -12.44 14.44
CA HIS A 74 21.75 -11.72 13.65
C HIS A 74 20.87 -12.67 12.81
N PHE A 75 21.46 -13.71 12.20
CA PHE A 75 20.73 -14.71 11.43
C PHE A 75 19.92 -15.67 12.32
N LYS A 76 20.39 -15.96 13.54
CA LYS A 76 19.67 -16.75 14.56
C LYS A 76 18.64 -15.93 15.36
N LEU A 77 18.79 -14.60 15.45
CA LEU A 77 17.94 -13.68 16.23
C LEU A 77 16.50 -13.61 15.70
N PHE A 78 16.26 -13.83 14.40
CA PHE A 78 14.89 -13.95 13.87
C PHE A 78 14.13 -15.20 14.36
N ASN A 79 14.80 -16.13 15.06
CA ASN A 79 14.19 -17.29 15.71
C ASN A 79 14.29 -17.33 17.24
N PHE A 80 14.98 -16.40 17.89
CA PHE A 80 15.07 -16.39 19.35
C PHE A 80 14.38 -15.16 19.95
N TYR A 81 13.08 -15.35 20.20
CA TYR A 81 12.27 -14.69 21.23
C TYR A 81 12.12 -13.16 21.20
N VAL A 82 11.89 -12.59 20.02
CA VAL A 82 11.29 -11.25 19.92
C VAL A 82 9.76 -11.44 19.90
N PHE A 83 9.10 -11.24 21.06
CA PHE A 83 7.63 -11.28 21.22
C PHE A 83 7.01 -9.90 21.49
N ASP A 84 5.96 -9.54 20.74
CA ASP A 84 5.23 -8.29 20.95
C ASP A 84 4.47 -8.27 22.26
N THR A 85 3.81 -7.15 22.55
CA THR A 85 2.97 -6.97 23.74
C THR A 85 1.86 -8.01 23.85
N LEU A 86 1.56 -8.72 22.76
CA LEU A 86 0.58 -9.79 22.65
C LEU A 86 1.23 -11.19 22.61
N ASN A 87 2.52 -11.30 22.93
CA ASN A 87 3.30 -12.52 22.92
C ASN A 87 3.43 -13.19 21.52
N ARG A 88 3.36 -12.41 20.44
CA ARG A 88 3.53 -12.91 19.06
C ARG A 88 5.00 -12.78 18.63
N GLY A 89 5.58 -13.88 18.16
CA GLY A 89 6.96 -13.92 17.69
C GLY A 89 7.13 -13.30 16.30
N PHE A 90 8.36 -12.97 15.88
CA PHE A 90 8.64 -12.46 14.53
C PHE A 90 8.02 -13.31 13.41
N ARG A 91 8.02 -14.65 13.56
CA ARG A 91 7.37 -15.56 12.60
C ARG A 91 5.87 -15.32 12.43
N SER A 92 5.20 -14.85 13.47
CA SER A 92 3.76 -14.58 13.51
C SER A 92 3.38 -13.22 12.89
N LEU A 93 4.36 -12.36 12.59
CA LEU A 93 4.11 -11.07 11.93
C LEU A 93 3.70 -11.26 10.47
N SER A 94 2.92 -10.31 9.97
CA SER A 94 2.59 -10.22 8.55
C SER A 94 3.83 -9.97 7.70
N HIS A 95 3.76 -10.31 6.40
CA HIS A 95 4.90 -10.13 5.51
C HIS A 95 5.35 -8.67 5.42
N GLY A 96 4.40 -7.72 5.37
CA GLY A 96 4.70 -6.29 5.35
C GLY A 96 5.40 -5.80 6.62
N GLU A 97 5.00 -6.28 7.80
CA GLU A 97 5.68 -5.95 9.07
C GLU A 97 7.11 -6.47 9.07
N LYS A 98 7.30 -7.74 8.68
CA LYS A 98 8.63 -8.35 8.57
C LYS A 98 9.52 -7.58 7.60
N HIS A 99 8.97 -7.21 6.45
CA HIS A 99 9.66 -6.42 5.44
C HIS A 99 10.06 -5.05 5.99
N ALA A 100 9.13 -4.31 6.61
CA ALA A 100 9.42 -3.01 7.21
C ALA A 100 10.52 -3.08 8.28
N ILE A 101 10.41 -4.07 9.19
CA ILE A 101 11.40 -4.30 10.25
C ILE A 101 12.78 -4.55 9.64
N ALA A 102 12.87 -5.55 8.75
CA ALA A 102 14.12 -5.90 8.11
C ALA A 102 14.70 -4.71 7.34
N HIS A 103 13.87 -3.98 6.59
CA HIS A 103 14.31 -2.87 5.75
C HIS A 103 14.93 -1.74 6.57
N PHE A 104 14.19 -1.19 7.54
CA PHE A 104 14.67 -0.02 8.31
C PHE A 104 15.85 -0.38 9.22
N ILE A 105 15.83 -1.54 9.86
CA ILE A 105 16.94 -1.98 10.73
C ILE A 105 18.20 -2.20 9.90
N ASN A 106 18.10 -2.94 8.79
CA ASN A 106 19.27 -3.27 7.98
C ASN A 106 19.95 -2.03 7.40
N ILE A 107 19.18 -1.07 6.89
CA ILE A 107 19.78 0.15 6.32
C ILE A 107 20.40 1.00 7.43
N TYR A 108 19.70 1.16 8.55
CA TYR A 108 20.24 1.91 9.69
C TYR A 108 21.54 1.31 10.20
N GLU A 109 21.57 0.00 10.45
CA GLU A 109 22.74 -0.71 10.96
C GLU A 109 23.95 -0.54 10.02
N LYS A 110 23.75 -0.78 8.72
CA LYS A 110 24.81 -0.66 7.70
C LYS A 110 25.38 0.75 7.65
N VAL A 111 24.53 1.77 7.75
CA VAL A 111 24.99 3.16 7.72
C VAL A 111 25.63 3.54 9.04
N TYR A 112 25.02 3.21 10.18
CA TYR A 112 25.45 3.63 11.51
C TYR A 112 26.83 3.07 11.88
N PHE A 113 27.01 1.75 11.77
CA PHE A 113 28.26 1.08 12.18
C PHE A 113 29.41 1.21 11.17
N SER A 114 29.11 1.62 9.94
CA SER A 114 30.17 1.83 8.95
C SER A 114 31.04 3.02 9.32
N LYS A 115 32.37 2.86 9.22
CA LYS A 115 33.33 3.96 9.43
C LYS A 115 33.35 4.97 8.28
N LYS A 116 32.69 4.66 7.15
CA LYS A 116 32.59 5.55 6.00
C LYS A 116 31.70 6.76 6.35
N GLN A 117 31.96 7.88 5.69
CA GLN A 117 31.22 9.13 5.86
C GLN A 117 30.24 9.40 4.72
N ASN A 118 30.46 8.80 3.54
CA ASN A 118 29.66 9.02 2.34
C ASN A 118 29.03 7.70 1.91
N PHE A 119 27.72 7.71 1.65
CA PHE A 119 26.95 6.53 1.24
C PHE A 119 26.09 6.86 0.04
N ILE A 120 26.05 5.92 -0.91
CA ILE A 120 24.99 5.83 -1.90
C ILE A 120 24.15 4.63 -1.48
N ILE A 121 22.88 4.87 -1.17
CA ILE A 121 21.93 3.86 -0.75
C ILE A 121 20.96 3.67 -1.91
N ILE A 122 20.95 2.48 -2.50
CA ILE A 122 20.03 2.10 -3.56
C ILE A 122 19.00 1.16 -2.96
N LEU A 123 17.74 1.55 -3.00
CA LEU A 123 16.63 0.75 -2.51
C LEU A 123 15.67 0.50 -3.67
N ASP A 124 15.53 -0.77 -4.03
CA ASP A 124 14.67 -1.21 -5.12
C ASP A 124 13.29 -1.59 -4.58
N GLU A 125 12.23 -1.17 -5.27
CA GLU A 125 10.81 -1.43 -4.97
C GLU A 125 10.47 -1.24 -3.48
N VAL A 126 10.79 -0.08 -2.92
CA VAL A 126 10.64 0.17 -1.47
C VAL A 126 9.21 0.11 -0.95
N ASP A 127 8.23 0.19 -1.84
CA ASP A 127 6.81 0.07 -1.52
C ASP A 127 6.31 -1.39 -1.52
N ILE A 128 7.14 -2.34 -1.95
CA ILE A 128 6.77 -3.75 -2.01
C ILE A 128 6.34 -4.24 -0.63
N SER A 129 5.19 -4.93 -0.57
CA SER A 129 4.59 -5.45 0.66
C SER A 129 4.22 -4.43 1.75
N LEU A 130 4.47 -3.12 1.54
CA LEU A 130 4.07 -2.09 2.47
C LEU A 130 2.61 -1.72 2.26
N HIS A 131 1.85 -1.60 3.37
CA HIS A 131 0.50 -1.07 3.32
C HIS A 131 0.50 0.39 2.81
N PRO A 132 -0.51 0.87 2.06
CA PRO A 132 -0.55 2.24 1.53
C PRO A 132 -0.35 3.33 2.60
N VAL A 133 -0.87 3.13 3.82
CA VAL A 133 -0.66 4.03 4.96
C VAL A 133 0.83 4.15 5.34
N TRP A 134 1.59 3.07 5.18
CA TRP A 134 3.02 3.02 5.45
C TRP A 134 3.83 3.63 4.32
N GLN A 135 3.43 3.40 3.08
CA GLN A 135 4.02 4.07 1.92
C GLN A 135 3.92 5.59 2.08
N LYS A 136 2.76 6.13 2.47
CA LYS A 136 2.58 7.57 2.80
C LYS A 136 3.48 8.10 3.92
N LYS A 137 3.97 7.24 4.81
CA LYS A 137 4.85 7.64 5.92
C LYS A 137 6.33 7.44 5.59
N TYR A 138 6.64 6.73 4.51
CA TYR A 138 7.95 6.16 4.26
C TYR A 138 9.05 7.21 4.18
N ILE A 139 8.89 8.24 3.35
CA ILE A 139 9.92 9.29 3.17
C ILE A 139 10.16 10.05 4.47
N SER A 140 9.08 10.39 5.20
CA SER A 140 9.17 11.02 6.52
C SER A 140 9.95 10.14 7.51
N LYS A 141 9.66 8.83 7.55
CA LYS A 141 10.35 7.89 8.45
C LYS A 141 11.80 7.66 8.07
N LEU A 142 12.09 7.54 6.79
CA LEU A 142 13.46 7.42 6.28
C LEU A 142 14.29 8.67 6.63
N THR A 143 13.71 9.85 6.46
CA THR A 143 14.34 11.14 6.85
C THR A 143 14.58 11.19 8.36
N PHE A 144 13.59 10.79 9.16
CA PHE A 144 13.73 10.71 10.62
C PHE A 144 14.84 9.75 11.05
N LEU A 145 14.93 8.58 10.40
CA LEU A 145 15.95 7.56 10.68
C LEU A 145 17.37 8.15 10.64
N PHE A 146 17.65 8.91 9.57
CA PHE A 146 18.98 9.45 9.33
C PHE A 146 19.24 10.83 9.93
N SER A 147 18.24 11.50 10.51
CA SER A 147 18.35 12.88 11.00
C SER A 147 19.47 13.16 12.02
N ASN A 148 19.95 12.17 12.79
CA ASN A 148 21.07 12.32 13.73
C ASN A 148 22.36 11.64 13.26
N ILE A 149 22.36 11.07 12.07
CA ILE A 149 23.56 10.47 11.51
C ILE A 149 24.32 11.59 10.80
N ASN A 150 25.46 11.98 11.36
CA ASN A 150 26.35 12.96 10.75
C ASN A 150 27.19 12.33 9.63
N LYS A 151 26.51 11.84 8.58
CA LYS A 151 27.10 11.21 7.39
C LYS A 151 26.39 11.75 6.15
N SER A 152 27.10 11.86 5.03
CA SER A 152 26.54 12.27 3.75
C SER A 152 25.85 11.08 3.08
N LEU A 153 24.55 11.20 2.82
CA LEU A 153 23.72 10.14 2.24
C LEU A 153 23.10 10.61 0.93
N HIS A 154 23.35 9.87 -0.16
CA HIS A 154 22.57 9.96 -1.39
C HIS A 154 21.69 8.72 -1.47
N ILE A 155 20.38 8.91 -1.50
CA ILE A 155 19.41 7.81 -1.55
C ILE A 155 18.76 7.79 -2.93
N ILE A 156 18.84 6.64 -3.60
CA ILE A 156 18.18 6.34 -4.87
C ILE A 156 17.11 5.29 -4.58
N LEU A 157 15.87 5.60 -4.94
CA LEU A 157 14.70 4.76 -4.68
C LEU A 157 14.05 4.40 -6.02
N THR A 158 13.56 3.17 -6.16
CA THR A 158 12.59 2.81 -7.20
C THR A 158 11.27 2.45 -6.53
N SER A 159 10.16 2.76 -7.19
CA SER A 159 8.83 2.49 -6.65
C SER A 159 7.74 2.51 -7.71
N HIS A 160 6.70 1.72 -7.48
CA HIS A 160 5.43 1.80 -8.21
C HIS A 160 4.33 2.54 -7.43
N SER A 161 4.68 3.23 -6.35
CA SER A 161 3.72 3.85 -5.45
C SER A 161 3.52 5.35 -5.75
N PRO A 162 2.29 5.79 -6.09
CA PRO A 162 1.98 7.22 -6.18
C PRO A 162 2.13 7.95 -4.84
N PHE A 163 2.04 7.23 -3.72
CA PHE A 163 2.15 7.80 -2.38
C PHE A 163 3.57 8.27 -2.05
N LEU A 164 4.59 7.59 -2.61
CA LEU A 164 5.97 8.04 -2.46
C LEU A 164 6.26 9.23 -3.36
N LEU A 165 5.71 9.23 -4.58
CA LEU A 165 5.87 10.33 -5.53
C LEU A 165 5.31 11.64 -4.97
N SER A 166 4.23 11.62 -4.18
CA SER A 166 3.67 12.84 -3.58
C SER A 166 4.59 13.52 -2.56
N ASP A 167 5.55 12.80 -1.98
CA ASP A 167 6.49 13.36 -1.00
C ASP A 167 7.79 13.88 -1.64
N ILE A 168 8.00 13.66 -2.94
CA ILE A 168 9.25 13.95 -3.63
C ILE A 168 9.03 15.06 -4.68
N PRO A 169 9.84 16.13 -4.69
CA PRO A 169 9.81 17.15 -5.73
C PRO A 169 10.12 16.57 -7.11
N LYS A 170 9.47 17.11 -8.16
CA LYS A 170 9.61 16.60 -9.53
C LYS A 170 11.06 16.53 -10.00
N GLN A 171 11.87 17.50 -9.61
CA GLN A 171 13.28 17.61 -10.01
C GLN A 171 14.12 16.43 -9.52
N ASN A 172 13.63 15.71 -8.50
CA ASN A 172 14.30 14.56 -7.90
C ASN A 172 13.68 13.23 -8.36
N ILE A 173 12.86 13.25 -9.42
CA ILE A 173 12.18 12.05 -9.95
C ILE A 173 12.59 11.84 -11.40
N ILE A 174 12.93 10.58 -11.70
CA ILE A 174 13.19 10.11 -13.06
C ILE A 174 12.05 9.15 -13.43
N PHE A 175 11.32 9.48 -14.49
CA PHE A 175 10.27 8.61 -15.02
C PHE A 175 10.84 7.76 -16.14
N LEU A 176 10.50 6.47 -16.12
CA LEU A 176 10.96 5.48 -17.09
C LEU A 176 9.76 4.97 -17.88
N ASP A 177 9.92 4.94 -19.20
CA ASP A 177 8.93 4.42 -20.15
C ASP A 177 9.63 3.53 -21.19
N LYS A 178 8.85 2.80 -21.99
CA LYS A 178 9.37 1.99 -23.10
C LYS A 178 9.09 2.70 -24.43
N ASP A 179 10.10 2.76 -25.29
CA ASP A 179 9.91 3.21 -26.66
C ASP A 179 9.16 2.17 -27.52
N GLU A 180 8.82 2.53 -28.77
CA GLU A 180 8.14 1.65 -29.73
C GLU A 180 8.91 0.34 -30.01
N LYS A 181 10.21 0.30 -29.71
CA LYS A 181 11.11 -0.85 -29.88
C LYS A 181 11.31 -1.63 -28.59
N GLY A 182 10.65 -1.23 -27.49
CA GLY A 182 10.75 -1.85 -26.17
C GLY A 182 11.97 -1.44 -25.34
N ASN A 183 12.77 -0.47 -25.78
CA ASN A 183 13.92 0.03 -25.03
C ASN A 183 13.49 1.02 -23.94
N CYS A 184 14.23 1.04 -22.83
CA CYS A 184 14.00 2.00 -21.76
C CYS A 184 14.33 3.42 -22.21
N LYS A 185 13.40 4.34 -21.98
CA LYS A 185 13.51 5.75 -22.28
C LYS A 185 13.18 6.56 -21.03
N VAL A 186 14.02 7.55 -20.72
CA VAL A 186 13.71 8.55 -19.70
C VAL A 186 12.71 9.54 -20.28
N VAL A 187 11.61 9.75 -19.56
CA VAL A 187 10.59 10.72 -19.95
C VAL A 187 10.52 11.85 -18.94
N ASP A 188 10.30 13.05 -19.44
CA ASP A 188 10.16 14.24 -18.61
C ASP A 188 8.76 14.20 -18.00
N GLY A 189 8.69 13.67 -16.78
CA GLY A 189 7.46 13.16 -16.17
C GLY A 189 6.25 14.09 -16.20
N LEU A 190 5.08 13.46 -16.23
CA LEU A 190 3.75 14.07 -16.23
C LEU A 190 3.49 14.90 -17.49
N LYS A 191 2.52 14.44 -18.29
CA LYS A 191 1.87 15.28 -19.31
C LYS A 191 1.55 16.64 -18.65
N GLU A 192 2.01 17.74 -19.25
CA GLU A 192 1.77 19.13 -18.80
C GLU A 192 2.68 19.74 -17.70
N LYS A 193 3.89 19.21 -17.42
CA LYS A 193 4.83 19.82 -16.44
C LYS A 193 4.30 19.92 -15.00
N LYS A 194 3.32 19.09 -14.62
CA LYS A 194 2.73 19.08 -13.28
C LYS A 194 3.78 18.82 -12.19
N GLN A 195 3.61 19.44 -11.02
CA GLN A 195 4.46 19.21 -9.84
C GLN A 195 3.98 17.95 -9.10
N THR A 196 4.91 17.19 -8.52
CA THR A 196 4.61 15.94 -7.79
C THR A 196 4.43 16.16 -6.29
N PHE A 197 5.20 17.08 -5.71
CA PHE A 197 5.18 17.34 -4.27
C PHE A 197 3.81 17.86 -3.81
N GLY A 198 3.17 17.13 -2.89
CA GLY A 198 1.83 17.43 -2.38
C GLY A 198 0.70 17.22 -3.39
N ALA A 199 0.97 16.60 -4.55
CA ALA A 199 -0.03 16.44 -5.60
C ALA A 199 -1.13 15.42 -5.24
N ASN A 200 -2.28 15.54 -5.92
CA ASN A 200 -3.37 14.60 -5.75
C ASN A 200 -2.96 13.21 -6.28
N ILE A 201 -3.18 12.17 -5.46
CA ILE A 201 -2.82 10.79 -5.79
C ILE A 201 -3.49 10.26 -7.06
N HIS A 202 -4.71 10.71 -7.38
CA HIS A 202 -5.42 10.26 -8.59
C HIS A 202 -4.75 10.82 -9.86
N THR A 203 -4.31 12.08 -9.80
CA THR A 203 -3.55 12.70 -10.88
C THR A 203 -2.17 12.06 -11.03
N LEU A 204 -1.50 11.76 -9.91
CA LEU A 204 -0.25 11.00 -9.95
C LEU A 204 -0.46 9.61 -10.53
N LEU A 205 -1.53 8.91 -10.15
CA LEU A 205 -1.86 7.59 -10.68
C LEU A 205 -2.09 7.62 -12.19
N SER A 206 -2.91 8.56 -12.71
CA SER A 206 -3.16 8.66 -14.14
C SER A 206 -1.89 9.03 -14.92
N ASP A 207 -1.19 10.06 -14.46
CA ASP A 207 -0.16 10.73 -15.26
C ASP A 207 1.24 10.12 -15.06
N SER A 208 1.54 9.56 -13.88
CA SER A 208 2.87 8.98 -13.55
C SER A 208 2.97 7.51 -13.95
N PHE A 209 1.84 6.81 -14.00
CA PHE A 209 1.78 5.36 -14.32
C PHE A 209 1.15 5.10 -15.68
N PHE A 210 1.00 6.14 -16.51
CA PHE A 210 0.53 6.05 -17.89
C PHE A 210 -0.82 5.32 -18.02
N MET A 211 -1.69 5.46 -17.03
CA MET A 211 -3.03 4.87 -17.01
C MET A 211 -4.00 5.77 -17.77
N GLU A 212 -3.80 5.88 -19.09
CA GLU A 212 -4.58 6.75 -19.96
C GLU A 212 -6.03 6.27 -20.16
N ASP A 213 -6.25 4.96 -20.08
CA ASP A 213 -7.57 4.32 -20.26
C ASP A 213 -8.46 4.35 -19.00
N GLY A 214 -8.09 5.18 -18.03
CA GLY A 214 -8.79 5.38 -16.77
C GLY A 214 -8.22 4.55 -15.61
N LEU A 215 -8.76 4.79 -14.41
CA LEU A 215 -8.33 4.12 -13.16
C LEU A 215 -9.16 2.89 -12.81
N MET A 216 -10.08 2.49 -13.70
CA MET A 216 -10.99 1.38 -13.44
C MET A 216 -10.38 0.06 -13.89
N GLY A 217 -10.54 -0.99 -13.09
CA GLY A 217 -10.04 -2.31 -13.44
C GLY A 217 -10.74 -2.88 -14.69
N GLU A 218 -9.96 -3.55 -15.55
CA GLU A 218 -10.43 -4.11 -16.82
C GLU A 218 -11.59 -5.11 -16.66
N PHE A 219 -11.60 -5.90 -15.57
CA PHE A 219 -12.72 -6.81 -15.29
C PHE A 219 -14.04 -6.06 -15.08
N ALA A 220 -14.01 -5.00 -14.27
CA ALA A 220 -15.18 -4.17 -14.03
C ALA A 220 -15.60 -3.46 -15.32
N LYS A 221 -14.64 -2.96 -16.11
CA LYS A 221 -14.86 -2.31 -17.41
C LYS A 221 -15.59 -3.24 -18.37
N GLY A 222 -15.10 -4.47 -18.52
CA GLY A 222 -15.77 -5.49 -19.33
C GLY A 222 -17.20 -5.82 -18.87
N LYS A 223 -17.47 -5.84 -17.57
CA LYS A 223 -18.84 -6.05 -17.05
C LYS A 223 -19.77 -4.87 -17.35
N ILE A 224 -19.28 -3.64 -17.15
CA ILE A 224 -20.05 -2.42 -17.45
C ILE A 224 -20.31 -2.31 -18.96
N ASP A 225 -19.30 -2.56 -19.79
CA ASP A 225 -19.45 -2.56 -21.25
C ASP A 225 -20.44 -3.64 -21.71
N GLY A 226 -20.45 -4.81 -21.05
CA GLY A 226 -21.44 -5.85 -21.26
C GLY A 226 -22.87 -5.36 -20.98
N VAL A 227 -23.08 -4.68 -19.85
CA VAL A 227 -24.38 -4.07 -19.50
C VAL A 227 -24.76 -2.99 -20.51
N ILE A 228 -23.85 -2.11 -20.92
CA ILE A 228 -24.10 -1.09 -21.94
C ILE A 228 -24.54 -1.73 -23.26
N LYS A 229 -23.86 -2.80 -23.69
CA LYS A 229 -24.23 -3.54 -24.91
C LYS A 229 -25.63 -4.16 -24.82
N LEU A 230 -25.99 -4.72 -23.66
CA LEU A 230 -27.33 -5.26 -23.43
C LEU A 230 -28.38 -4.14 -23.45
N LEU A 231 -28.13 -3.03 -22.74
CA LEU A 231 -29.06 -1.90 -22.68
C LEU A 231 -29.24 -1.18 -24.03
N ASN A 232 -28.26 -1.28 -24.93
CA ASN A 232 -28.39 -0.77 -26.30
C ASN A 232 -29.21 -1.68 -27.22
N LYS A 233 -29.51 -2.94 -26.86
CA LYS A 233 -30.42 -3.79 -27.65
C LYS A 233 -31.84 -3.24 -27.60
N ASP A 234 -32.60 -3.41 -28.69
CA ASP A 234 -33.99 -2.91 -28.76
C ASP A 234 -34.91 -3.58 -27.74
N LYS A 235 -34.81 -4.90 -27.57
CA LYS A 235 -35.58 -5.69 -26.62
C LYS A 235 -34.65 -6.41 -25.63
N LEU A 236 -35.05 -6.41 -24.38
CA LEU A 236 -34.37 -7.08 -23.28
C LEU A 236 -35.30 -8.12 -22.66
N ASN A 237 -34.76 -9.32 -22.42
CA ASN A 237 -35.47 -10.36 -21.69
C ASN A 237 -35.52 -10.04 -20.18
N GLU A 238 -36.46 -10.63 -19.44
CA GLU A 238 -36.56 -10.40 -17.98
C GLU A 238 -35.31 -10.85 -17.23
N GLU A 239 -34.66 -11.91 -17.71
CA GLU A 239 -33.37 -12.37 -17.18
C GLU A 239 -32.24 -11.37 -17.44
N GLU A 240 -32.19 -10.76 -18.63
CA GLU A 240 -31.19 -9.74 -18.98
C GLU A 240 -31.40 -8.46 -18.15
N ILE A 241 -32.66 -8.07 -17.90
CA ILE A 241 -33.01 -6.93 -17.02
C ILE A 241 -32.52 -7.20 -15.60
N LYS A 242 -32.83 -8.37 -15.04
CA LYS A 242 -32.40 -8.76 -13.70
C LYS A 242 -30.88 -8.82 -13.58
N HIS A 243 -30.20 -9.30 -14.62
CA HIS A 243 -28.75 -9.31 -14.68
C HIS A 243 -28.16 -7.89 -14.68
N CYS A 244 -28.74 -6.98 -15.47
CA CYS A 244 -28.33 -5.57 -15.49
C CYS A 244 -28.53 -4.93 -14.10
N GLU A 245 -29.65 -5.17 -13.42
CA GLU A 245 -29.88 -4.65 -12.07
C GLU A 245 -28.84 -5.12 -11.06
N GLN A 246 -28.50 -6.41 -11.09
CA GLN A 246 -27.47 -6.97 -10.21
C GLN A 246 -26.14 -6.25 -10.40
N ILE A 247 -25.71 -6.08 -11.65
CA ILE A 247 -24.45 -5.39 -11.95
C ILE A 247 -24.53 -3.90 -11.59
N ILE A 248 -25.61 -3.21 -11.93
CA ILE A 248 -25.77 -1.77 -11.62
C ILE A 248 -25.79 -1.54 -10.11
N SER A 249 -26.33 -2.48 -9.32
CA SER A 249 -26.41 -2.35 -7.86
C SER A 249 -25.03 -2.31 -7.19
N ILE A 250 -24.05 -3.05 -7.74
CA ILE A 250 -22.68 -3.18 -7.20
C ILE A 250 -21.71 -2.12 -7.73
N ILE A 251 -22.10 -1.30 -8.72
CA ILE A 251 -21.24 -0.22 -9.22
C ILE A 251 -21.07 0.84 -8.12
N GLY A 252 -19.81 1.09 -7.75
CA GLY A 252 -19.46 2.09 -6.73
C GLY A 252 -19.44 3.52 -7.24
N GLU A 253 -19.17 3.73 -8.53
CA GLU A 253 -19.07 5.06 -9.14
C GLU A 253 -20.48 5.66 -9.38
N PRO A 254 -20.89 6.71 -8.64
CA PRO A 254 -22.28 7.19 -8.66
C PRO A 254 -22.73 7.68 -10.04
N ILE A 255 -21.83 8.32 -10.79
CA ILE A 255 -22.15 8.86 -12.13
C ILE A 255 -22.50 7.73 -13.08
N VAL A 256 -21.65 6.71 -13.16
CA VAL A 256 -21.84 5.54 -14.02
C VAL A 256 -23.10 4.77 -13.60
N LYS A 257 -23.28 4.54 -12.29
CA LYS A 257 -24.46 3.88 -11.75
C LYS A 257 -25.75 4.60 -12.14
N ASN A 258 -25.83 5.91 -11.91
CA ASN A 258 -27.01 6.71 -12.20
C ASN A 258 -27.33 6.74 -13.69
N GLN A 259 -26.32 6.79 -14.56
CA GLN A 259 -26.51 6.79 -16.00
C GLN A 259 -27.06 5.45 -16.50
N LEU A 260 -26.50 4.32 -16.05
CA LEU A 260 -26.98 2.99 -16.42
C LEU A 260 -28.38 2.71 -15.86
N GLN A 261 -28.65 3.16 -14.64
CA GLN A 261 -29.99 3.06 -14.04
C GLN A 261 -31.02 3.80 -14.88
N ARG A 262 -30.73 5.04 -15.30
CA ARG A 262 -31.61 5.82 -16.19
C ARG A 262 -31.87 5.09 -17.52
N MET A 263 -30.84 4.49 -18.11
CA MET A 263 -30.99 3.70 -19.34
C MET A 263 -31.92 2.50 -19.12
N LEU A 264 -31.74 1.77 -18.02
CA LEU A 264 -32.59 0.63 -17.67
C LEU A 264 -34.05 1.05 -17.43
N ASP A 265 -34.27 2.12 -16.68
CA ASP A 265 -35.60 2.64 -16.37
C ASP A 265 -36.31 3.09 -17.65
N SER A 266 -35.60 3.75 -18.58
CA SER A 266 -36.15 4.14 -19.88
C SER A 266 -36.63 2.94 -20.71
N LYS A 267 -35.94 1.80 -20.63
CA LYS A 267 -36.34 0.56 -21.31
C LYS A 267 -37.56 -0.07 -20.65
N ARG A 268 -37.69 0.03 -19.32
CA ARG A 268 -38.88 -0.42 -18.58
C ARG A 268 -40.12 0.40 -18.95
N LEU A 269 -39.99 1.72 -18.97
CA LEU A 269 -41.07 2.63 -19.37
C LEU A 269 -41.60 2.29 -20.78
N LYS A 270 -40.70 2.12 -21.76
CA LYS A 270 -41.09 1.69 -23.12
C LYS A 270 -41.84 0.36 -23.14
N LYS A 271 -41.39 -0.63 -22.35
CA LYS A 271 -42.06 -1.95 -22.28
C LYS A 271 -43.46 -1.83 -21.65
N VAL A 272 -43.65 -0.96 -20.67
CA VAL A 272 -44.96 -0.70 -20.05
C VAL A 272 -45.91 -0.01 -21.03
N ASP A 273 -45.43 1.01 -21.74
CA ASP A 273 -46.22 1.72 -22.76
C ASP A 273 -46.68 0.78 -23.90
N GLU A 274 -45.80 -0.13 -24.34
CA GLU A 274 -46.15 -1.16 -25.33
C GLU A 274 -47.23 -2.13 -24.82
N ILE A 275 -47.14 -2.57 -23.56
CA ILE A 275 -48.14 -3.46 -22.95
C ILE A 275 -49.50 -2.77 -22.85
N ASP A 276 -49.54 -1.51 -22.44
CA ASP A 276 -50.80 -0.76 -22.32
C ASP A 276 -51.44 -0.48 -23.69
N ALA A 277 -50.62 -0.23 -24.72
CA ALA A 277 -51.11 -0.12 -26.10
C ALA A 277 -51.75 -1.44 -26.59
N ILE A 278 -51.12 -2.59 -26.31
CA ILE A 278 -51.65 -3.91 -26.67
C ILE A 278 -52.97 -4.20 -25.93
N LYS A 279 -53.04 -3.91 -24.62
CA LYS A 279 -54.28 -4.10 -23.84
C LYS A 279 -55.45 -3.32 -24.40
N LYS A 280 -55.25 -2.03 -24.75
CA LYS A 280 -56.28 -1.22 -25.41
C LYS A 280 -56.73 -1.82 -26.74
N SER A 281 -55.80 -2.36 -27.52
CA SER A 281 -56.13 -3.02 -28.79
C SER A 281 -56.92 -4.31 -28.58
N MET A 282 -56.57 -5.11 -27.56
CA MET A 282 -57.34 -6.30 -27.17
C MET A 282 -58.76 -5.95 -26.73
N GLU A 283 -58.93 -4.92 -25.89
CA GLU A 283 -60.25 -4.45 -25.46
C GLU A 283 -61.12 -4.00 -26.66
N ALA A 284 -60.52 -3.26 -27.60
CA ALA A 284 -61.22 -2.82 -28.82
C ALA A 284 -61.63 -4.00 -29.73
N MET A 285 -60.74 -4.99 -29.89
CA MET A 285 -61.06 -6.21 -30.66
C MET A 285 -62.13 -7.06 -29.97
N GLN A 286 -62.06 -7.21 -28.66
CA GLN A 286 -63.07 -7.95 -27.88
C GLN A 286 -64.45 -7.33 -28.04
N LYS A 287 -64.53 -6.00 -27.92
CA LYS A 287 -65.78 -5.25 -28.08
C LYS A 287 -66.39 -5.41 -29.48
N ARG A 288 -65.54 -5.45 -30.51
CA ARG A 288 -65.97 -5.69 -31.90
C ARG A 288 -66.44 -7.13 -32.12
N LEU A 289 -65.87 -8.09 -31.40
CA LEU A 289 -66.30 -9.49 -31.44
C LEU A 289 -67.69 -9.63 -30.82
N ASP A 290 -67.93 -9.01 -29.65
CA ASP A 290 -69.24 -8.97 -28.98
C ASP A 290 -70.33 -8.28 -29.83
N GLU A 291 -69.95 -7.32 -30.68
CA GLU A 291 -70.85 -6.67 -31.64
C GLU A 291 -71.24 -7.57 -32.82
N LEU A 292 -70.38 -8.52 -33.21
CA LEU A 292 -70.62 -9.46 -34.31
C LEU A 292 -71.37 -10.74 -33.87
N GLU A 293 -71.34 -11.05 -32.57
CA GLU A 293 -72.06 -12.20 -31.99
C GLU A 293 -73.53 -11.90 -31.60
N LYS A 294 -73.98 -10.65 -31.77
CA LYS A 294 -75.38 -10.21 -31.62
C LYS A 294 -76.15 -10.23 -32.93
#